data_AF-A0A317G0W8-F1
#
_entry.id   AF-A0A317G0W8-F1
#
_cell.length_a   1.000
_cell.length_b   1.000
_cell.length_c   1.000
_cell.angle_alpha   90.00
_cell.angle_beta   90.00
_cell.angle_gamma   90.00
#
_symmetry.space_group_name_H-M   'P 1'
#
loop_
_entity.id
_entity.type
_entity.pdbx_description
1 polymer ?
#
loop_
_entity_poly.entity_id
_entity_poly.type
_entity_poly.pdbx_seq_one_letter_code
_entity_poly.pdbx_strand_id
1 'polypeptide(L)'
;MKKYISTIIATAMAGSLLCACASGNSLTENSANSAVSGDATVSDNGADNASGDTMSIVTTIFPEYDWVMNVLGDNASNAEVTMLLDNGVDLHSYQPTADDILKISTCDLFIYVGGESDEWVEDALLEATNKDMVVIDLLDVLGGSVKEEEVVEGMQEEDEHDHDEDSDHDEDTDHDEESGHEHEEGEVEYDEHVWLSLKNASVLVQSIADALETIDPDNADTYKTNASTYIDSLNALDTRYEEAVNSATYNTVLFGDRFPFRYLVDDYGLDYYAAFVGCSAETEASFETITFLSQKVDELGLPAVLTIEGNDHRIAETIVGNTSSGDQQILTMDSMQSTTSKDVENGASYLSIMEDNLDVLTKALS
;
A
#
# COMPACT_ATOMS: atom_id res chain seq x y z
N MET A 1 15.14 62.65 -6.65
CA MET A 1 16.41 62.66 -5.87
C MET A 1 16.80 61.21 -5.66
N LYS A 2 17.95 60.73 -6.18
CA LYS A 2 19.16 60.38 -5.41
C LYS A 2 18.86 59.60 -4.10
N LYS A 3 19.43 58.41 -3.83
CA LYS A 3 20.36 57.55 -4.59
C LYS A 3 20.45 56.16 -3.93
N TYR A 4 20.80 55.12 -4.68
CA TYR A 4 21.25 53.83 -4.14
C TYR A 4 22.50 53.97 -3.25
N ILE A 5 22.62 53.15 -2.19
CA ILE A 5 23.90 52.66 -1.65
C ILE A 5 23.73 51.18 -1.25
N SER A 6 24.62 50.33 -1.78
CA SER A 6 24.90 48.97 -1.31
C SER A 6 26.22 48.99 -0.54
N THR A 7 26.38 48.15 0.48
CA THR A 7 27.69 47.91 1.10
C THR A 7 27.84 46.43 1.48
N ILE A 8 28.75 45.76 0.78
CA ILE A 8 29.32 44.45 1.17
C ILE A 8 30.41 44.70 2.21
N ILE A 9 30.47 43.89 3.27
CA ILE A 9 31.70 43.70 4.05
C ILE A 9 31.91 42.19 4.24
N ALA A 10 32.94 41.67 3.57
CA ALA A 10 33.54 40.39 3.92
C ALA A 10 34.73 40.65 4.85
N THR A 11 34.89 39.84 5.90
CA THR A 11 36.12 39.80 6.69
C THR A 11 36.44 38.36 7.07
N ALA A 12 37.47 37.80 6.44
CA ALA A 12 38.08 36.56 6.89
C ALA A 12 39.16 36.85 7.94
N MET A 13 39.29 36.00 8.96
CA MET A 13 40.53 35.86 9.71
C MET A 13 40.77 34.40 10.08
N ALA A 14 41.88 33.85 9.56
CA ALA A 14 42.45 32.60 10.03
C ALA A 14 43.31 32.88 11.27
N GLY A 15 43.37 31.90 12.20
CA GLY A 15 44.13 32.03 13.44
C GLY A 15 44.42 30.68 14.08
N SER A 16 45.36 29.93 13.51
CA SER A 16 45.94 28.75 14.14
C SER A 16 47.04 29.15 15.15
N LEU A 17 47.10 28.50 16.33
CA LEU A 17 48.37 28.05 16.94
C LEU A 17 48.18 27.21 18.23
N LEU A 18 48.72 25.99 18.19
CA LEU A 18 49.56 25.28 19.19
C LEU A 18 49.16 25.02 20.67
N CYS A 19 49.35 23.72 21.02
CA CYS A 19 49.94 23.16 22.24
C CYS A 19 49.18 23.14 23.59
N ALA A 20 48.85 21.93 24.03
CA ALA A 20 49.20 21.43 25.37
C ALA A 20 49.30 19.89 25.39
N CYS A 21 50.51 19.33 25.51
CA CYS A 21 50.74 17.92 25.87
C CYS A 21 51.40 17.85 27.24
N ALA A 22 50.90 16.99 28.13
CA ALA A 22 51.57 16.58 29.38
C ALA A 22 50.90 15.31 29.95
N SER A 23 51.55 14.40 30.68
CA SER A 23 52.97 13.97 30.73
C SER A 23 53.13 12.77 31.68
N GLY A 24 53.92 11.75 31.29
CA GLY A 24 54.35 10.62 32.15
C GLY A 24 53.31 9.50 32.35
N ASN A 25 53.66 8.25 32.67
CA ASN A 25 54.96 7.56 32.79
C ASN A 25 54.68 6.01 32.74
N SER A 26 55.57 5.07 32.44
CA SER A 26 57.04 5.07 32.29
C SER A 26 57.49 3.95 31.31
N LEU A 27 58.80 3.88 31.01
CA LEU A 27 59.43 2.84 30.17
C LEU A 27 59.67 1.51 30.92
N THR A 28 59.72 0.40 30.18
CA THR A 28 60.92 -0.47 30.10
C THR A 28 60.91 -1.29 28.82
N GLU A 29 62.01 -1.27 28.08
CA GLU A 29 62.28 -2.14 26.93
C GLU A 29 62.73 -3.54 27.40
N ASN A 30 62.49 -4.58 26.60
CA ASN A 30 63.63 -5.33 26.05
C ASN A 30 63.25 -6.07 24.76
N SER A 31 64.21 -6.26 23.86
CA SER A 31 64.05 -6.94 22.58
C SER A 31 64.95 -8.17 22.51
N ALA A 32 64.43 -9.29 22.01
CA ALA A 32 65.24 -10.44 21.60
C ALA A 32 64.53 -11.25 20.50
N ASN A 33 65.18 -11.35 19.34
CA ASN A 33 64.74 -12.12 18.18
C ASN A 33 65.53 -13.44 18.11
N SER A 34 64.86 -14.58 17.88
CA SER A 34 65.48 -15.77 17.25
C SER A 34 64.43 -16.77 16.74
N ALA A 35 64.85 -17.65 15.84
CA ALA A 35 64.02 -18.33 14.86
C ALA A 35 63.69 -19.82 15.13
N VAL A 36 62.54 -20.25 14.59
CA VAL A 36 62.22 -21.56 13.97
C VAL A 36 62.55 -22.86 14.75
N SER A 37 61.50 -23.60 15.14
CA SER A 37 61.10 -24.85 14.47
C SER A 37 59.73 -25.31 15.00
N GLY A 38 58.94 -26.01 14.19
CA GLY A 38 57.54 -26.31 14.49
C GLY A 38 57.28 -27.63 15.22
N ASP A 39 56.05 -27.75 15.73
CA ASP A 39 55.32 -29.01 15.88
C ASP A 39 53.85 -28.76 15.49
N ALA A 40 53.16 -29.78 15.00
CA ALA A 40 51.88 -29.64 14.33
C ALA A 40 50.68 -29.84 15.27
N THR A 41 49.81 -28.84 15.35
CA THR A 41 48.42 -29.03 15.78
C THR A 41 47.51 -28.70 14.60
N VAL A 42 46.79 -29.71 14.11
CA VAL A 42 45.74 -29.54 13.10
C VAL A 42 44.57 -28.81 13.77
N SER A 43 44.52 -27.50 13.59
CA SER A 43 43.28 -26.76 13.75
C SER A 43 42.50 -26.91 12.47
N ASP A 44 41.33 -27.52 12.59
CA ASP A 44 40.36 -27.67 11.51
C ASP A 44 39.76 -26.29 11.20
N ASN A 45 40.41 -25.57 10.29
CA ASN A 45 39.80 -24.40 9.65
C ASN A 45 38.80 -24.91 8.60
N GLY A 46 37.68 -25.44 9.07
CA GLY A 46 36.43 -25.33 8.35
C GLY A 46 36.18 -23.84 8.13
N ALA A 47 36.55 -23.34 6.95
CA ALA A 47 36.06 -22.06 6.50
C ALA A 47 34.59 -22.28 6.18
N ASP A 48 33.72 -21.92 7.12
CA ASP A 48 32.30 -21.78 6.84
C ASP A 48 32.17 -20.81 5.67
N ASN A 49 31.73 -21.33 4.52
CA ASN A 49 31.25 -20.50 3.44
C ASN A 49 29.91 -19.92 3.88
N ALA A 50 29.97 -18.87 4.68
CA ALA A 50 28.88 -17.92 4.81
C ALA A 50 28.79 -17.10 3.51
N SER A 51 28.36 -17.74 2.42
CA SER A 51 27.45 -17.07 1.50
C SER A 51 26.12 -17.02 2.24
N GLY A 52 25.92 -15.95 3.03
CA GLY A 52 24.60 -15.61 3.49
C GLY A 52 23.84 -15.16 2.25
N ASP A 53 23.02 -16.04 1.70
CA ASP A 53 22.09 -15.69 0.65
C ASP A 53 21.05 -14.76 1.28
N THR A 54 20.97 -13.53 0.77
CA THR A 54 20.04 -12.50 1.22
C THR A 54 18.62 -12.98 0.96
N MET A 55 17.75 -12.96 1.97
CA MET A 55 16.34 -13.34 1.83
C MET A 55 15.65 -12.41 0.83
N SER A 56 15.04 -12.97 -0.22
CA SER A 56 14.35 -12.19 -1.24
C SER A 56 12.85 -12.16 -0.98
N ILE A 57 12.27 -10.96 -0.91
CA ILE A 57 10.85 -10.73 -0.66
C ILE A 57 10.30 -9.86 -1.78
N VAL A 58 9.16 -10.25 -2.36
CA VAL A 58 8.46 -9.49 -3.38
C VAL A 58 7.05 -9.18 -2.88
N THR A 59 6.62 -7.93 -3.04
CA THR A 59 5.26 -7.45 -2.74
C THR A 59 4.69 -6.76 -3.97
N THR A 60 3.39 -6.80 -4.21
CA THR A 60 2.79 -6.04 -5.34
C THR A 60 2.76 -4.56 -5.00
N ILE A 61 2.07 -4.20 -3.90
CA ILE A 61 1.73 -2.82 -3.55
C ILE A 61 2.47 -2.27 -2.32
N PHE A 62 2.32 -0.96 -2.09
CA PHE A 62 2.97 -0.23 -1.01
C PHE A 62 2.58 -0.65 0.42
N PRO A 63 1.30 -0.88 0.78
CA PRO A 63 0.92 -1.34 2.12
C PRO A 63 1.70 -2.58 2.56
N GLU A 64 1.76 -3.60 1.70
CA GLU A 64 2.52 -4.84 1.92
C GLU A 64 4.01 -4.56 2.14
N TYR A 65 4.61 -3.71 1.29
CA TYR A 65 6.00 -3.30 1.39
C TYR A 65 6.30 -2.63 2.75
N ASP A 66 5.49 -1.64 3.16
CA ASP A 66 5.66 -0.96 4.45
C ASP A 66 5.51 -1.94 5.62
N TRP A 67 4.53 -2.84 5.57
CA TRP A 67 4.32 -3.86 6.62
C TRP A 67 5.51 -4.81 6.72
N VAL A 68 6.03 -5.35 5.60
CA VAL A 68 7.25 -6.17 5.57
C VAL A 68 8.43 -5.40 6.17
N MET A 69 8.65 -4.16 5.75
CA MET A 69 9.76 -3.34 6.24
C MET A 69 9.66 -3.05 7.75
N ASN A 70 8.45 -2.85 8.28
CA ASN A 70 8.20 -2.67 9.71
C ASN A 70 8.42 -3.97 10.51
N VAL A 71 8.00 -5.13 9.99
CA VAL A 71 8.21 -6.43 10.65
C VAL A 71 9.70 -6.81 10.65
N LEU A 72 10.41 -6.60 9.53
CA LEU A 72 11.86 -6.81 9.44
C LEU A 72 12.64 -5.88 10.39
N GLY A 73 12.29 -4.58 10.43
CA GLY A 73 12.98 -3.58 11.25
C GLY A 73 14.49 -3.53 10.95
N ASP A 74 15.32 -3.60 11.99
CA ASP A 74 16.80 -3.61 11.85
C ASP A 74 17.32 -4.76 10.95
N ASN A 75 16.57 -5.87 10.83
CA ASN A 75 16.93 -7.01 9.98
C ASN A 75 16.66 -6.78 8.49
N ALA A 76 16.01 -5.67 8.09
CA ALA A 76 15.78 -5.35 6.68
C ALA A 76 17.09 -5.25 5.87
N SER A 77 18.22 -4.98 6.53
CA SER A 77 19.55 -5.00 5.90
C SER A 77 20.05 -6.40 5.46
N ASN A 78 19.37 -7.48 5.88
CA ASN A 78 19.64 -8.86 5.48
C ASN A 78 18.62 -9.41 4.47
N ALA A 79 17.71 -8.56 3.96
CA ALA A 79 16.69 -8.91 2.99
C ALA A 79 16.75 -7.99 1.75
N GLU A 80 16.32 -8.51 0.60
CA GLU A 80 16.08 -7.75 -0.63
C GLU A 80 14.55 -7.69 -0.82
N VAL A 81 13.94 -6.59 -0.37
CA VAL A 81 12.50 -6.36 -0.46
C VAL A 81 12.19 -5.53 -1.71
N THR A 82 11.38 -6.07 -2.61
CA THR A 82 10.96 -5.42 -3.86
C THR A 82 9.46 -5.19 -3.89
N MET A 83 9.06 -3.93 -4.07
CA MET A 83 7.70 -3.54 -4.45
C MET A 83 7.59 -3.57 -5.98
N LEU A 84 6.56 -4.19 -6.55
CA LEU A 84 6.39 -4.29 -8.01
C LEU A 84 5.78 -3.01 -8.61
N LEU A 85 4.74 -2.45 -7.99
CA LEU A 85 4.06 -1.24 -8.46
C LEU A 85 4.79 0.03 -7.97
N ASP A 86 6.11 0.03 -8.12
CA ASP A 86 7.06 0.97 -7.51
C ASP A 86 6.97 2.42 -8.02
N ASN A 87 6.22 2.61 -9.11
CA ASN A 87 6.13 3.81 -9.92
C ASN A 87 4.74 4.49 -9.85
N GLY A 88 3.81 3.95 -9.05
CA GLY A 88 2.44 4.48 -8.91
C GLY A 88 1.56 4.24 -10.14
N VAL A 89 1.67 3.06 -10.74
CA VAL A 89 0.64 2.56 -11.67
C VAL A 89 -0.57 2.07 -10.88
N ASP A 90 -1.75 2.29 -11.45
CA ASP A 90 -3.02 1.76 -10.95
C ASP A 90 -3.01 0.22 -10.99
N LEU A 91 -3.30 -0.40 -9.85
CA LEU A 91 -3.20 -1.85 -9.67
C LEU A 91 -4.22 -2.63 -10.53
N HIS A 92 -5.42 -2.07 -10.72
CA HIS A 92 -6.47 -2.64 -11.56
C HIS A 92 -6.09 -2.66 -13.06
N SER A 93 -5.01 -1.96 -13.42
CA SER A 93 -4.45 -1.91 -14.78
C SER A 93 -3.08 -2.59 -14.90
N TYR A 94 -2.55 -3.15 -13.79
CA TYR A 94 -1.21 -3.71 -13.76
C TYR A 94 -1.13 -4.99 -14.59
N GLN A 95 0.01 -5.16 -15.25
CA GLN A 95 0.35 -6.39 -15.96
C GLN A 95 1.84 -6.67 -15.72
N PRO A 96 2.21 -7.85 -15.20
CA PRO A 96 3.56 -8.14 -14.77
C PRO A 96 4.52 -8.16 -15.97
N THR A 97 5.70 -7.54 -15.82
CA THR A 97 6.74 -7.68 -16.84
C THR A 97 7.45 -9.03 -16.71
N ALA A 98 8.13 -9.47 -17.76
CA ALA A 98 8.96 -10.68 -17.69
C ALA A 98 10.06 -10.58 -16.62
N ASP A 99 10.52 -9.38 -16.28
CA ASP A 99 11.48 -9.17 -15.18
C ASP A 99 10.80 -9.31 -13.81
N ASP A 100 9.51 -8.97 -13.68
CA ASP A 100 8.73 -9.13 -12.45
C ASP A 100 8.42 -10.61 -12.17
N ILE A 101 7.96 -11.34 -13.19
CA ILE A 101 7.79 -12.81 -13.13
C ILE A 101 9.10 -13.51 -12.73
N LEU A 102 10.26 -13.03 -13.20
CA LEU A 102 11.56 -13.58 -12.80
C LEU A 102 11.91 -13.32 -11.32
N LYS A 103 11.54 -12.15 -10.76
CA LYS A 103 11.71 -11.88 -9.31
C LYS A 103 10.86 -12.85 -8.51
N ILE A 104 9.55 -12.90 -8.78
CA ILE A 104 8.59 -13.77 -8.10
C ILE A 104 9.04 -15.23 -8.18
N SER A 105 9.43 -15.70 -9.37
CA SER A 105 9.86 -17.08 -9.61
C SER A 105 11.10 -17.53 -8.81
N THR A 106 11.83 -16.61 -8.17
CA THR A 106 13.05 -16.90 -7.41
C THR A 106 13.02 -16.45 -5.94
N CYS A 107 12.02 -15.68 -5.51
CA CYS A 107 11.97 -15.13 -4.15
C CYS A 107 11.61 -16.18 -3.08
N ASP A 108 11.86 -15.84 -1.81
CA ASP A 108 11.56 -16.69 -0.64
C ASP A 108 10.16 -16.41 -0.09
N LEU A 109 9.68 -15.17 -0.23
CA LEU A 109 8.33 -14.73 0.14
C LEU A 109 7.75 -13.87 -0.99
N PHE A 110 6.59 -14.24 -1.49
CA PHE A 110 5.75 -13.40 -2.35
C PHE A 110 4.48 -12.99 -1.60
N ILE A 111 4.14 -11.71 -1.66
CA ILE A 111 2.92 -11.12 -1.11
C ILE A 111 2.20 -10.40 -2.25
N TYR A 112 0.90 -10.60 -2.33
CA TYR A 112 0.02 -9.93 -3.28
C TYR A 112 -1.39 -9.81 -2.69
N VAL A 113 -2.22 -8.96 -3.29
CA VAL A 113 -3.54 -8.62 -2.76
C VAL A 113 -4.47 -9.82 -2.88
N GLY A 114 -4.53 -10.38 -4.10
CA GLY A 114 -5.55 -11.34 -4.51
C GLY A 114 -6.76 -10.62 -5.10
N GLY A 115 -7.69 -11.40 -5.66
CA GLY A 115 -8.79 -10.86 -6.47
C GLY A 115 -8.46 -10.82 -7.96
N GLU A 116 -9.22 -10.03 -8.70
CA GLU A 116 -9.22 -9.98 -10.17
C GLU A 116 -7.99 -9.24 -10.72
N SER A 117 -7.54 -8.18 -10.03
CA SER A 117 -6.33 -7.43 -10.38
C SER A 117 -5.06 -8.27 -10.30
N ASP A 118 -5.09 -9.37 -9.53
CA ASP A 118 -3.99 -10.29 -9.33
C ASP A 118 -4.20 -11.69 -9.97
N GLU A 119 -5.17 -11.88 -10.89
CA GLU A 119 -5.37 -13.17 -11.61
C GLU A 119 -4.09 -13.71 -12.26
N TRP A 120 -3.24 -12.81 -12.77
CA TRP A 120 -1.96 -13.13 -13.40
C TRP A 120 -0.99 -13.88 -12.45
N VAL A 121 -1.25 -13.87 -11.14
CA VAL A 121 -0.42 -14.54 -10.13
C VAL A 121 -0.48 -16.06 -10.26
N GLU A 122 -1.60 -16.69 -10.63
CA GLU A 122 -1.64 -18.16 -10.75
C GLU A 122 -0.61 -18.65 -11.79
N ASP A 123 -0.60 -18.02 -12.98
CA ASP A 123 0.36 -18.30 -14.04
C ASP A 123 1.81 -17.99 -13.62
N ALA A 124 2.03 -16.90 -12.86
CA ALA A 124 3.35 -16.56 -12.32
C ALA A 124 3.89 -17.63 -11.36
N LEU A 125 3.01 -18.18 -10.50
CA LEU A 125 3.34 -19.21 -9.50
C LEU A 125 3.57 -20.59 -10.12
N LEU A 126 2.86 -20.94 -11.21
CA LEU A 126 3.10 -22.17 -11.97
C LEU A 126 4.55 -22.25 -12.48
N GLU A 127 5.06 -21.13 -13.02
CA GLU A 127 6.43 -20.98 -13.52
C GLU A 127 7.48 -20.65 -12.44
N ALA A 128 7.12 -20.66 -11.14
CA ALA A 128 8.06 -20.41 -10.05
C ALA A 128 9.17 -21.47 -9.98
N THR A 129 10.43 -21.07 -9.90
CA THR A 129 11.57 -21.99 -9.74
C THR A 129 11.90 -22.30 -8.29
N ASN A 130 11.70 -21.36 -7.36
CA ASN A 130 11.71 -21.66 -5.94
C ASN A 130 10.43 -22.43 -5.59
N LYS A 131 10.58 -23.69 -5.13
CA LYS A 131 9.45 -24.55 -4.71
C LYS A 131 9.29 -24.62 -3.20
N ASP A 132 10.14 -23.94 -2.44
CA ASP A 132 10.05 -23.73 -0.99
C ASP A 132 9.58 -22.29 -0.66
N MET A 133 9.25 -21.48 -1.68
CA MET A 133 8.70 -20.12 -1.54
C MET A 133 7.41 -20.11 -0.72
N VAL A 134 7.32 -19.18 0.23
CA VAL A 134 6.08 -18.86 0.94
C VAL A 134 5.31 -17.83 0.13
N VAL A 135 3.99 -17.99 0.06
CA VAL A 135 3.09 -17.10 -0.67
C VAL A 135 2.02 -16.61 0.30
N ILE A 136 1.73 -15.31 0.28
CA ILE A 136 0.66 -14.66 1.03
C ILE A 136 -0.25 -13.94 0.03
N ASP A 137 -1.52 -14.34 0.05
CA ASP A 137 -2.64 -13.65 -0.59
C ASP A 137 -3.41 -12.92 0.53
N LEU A 138 -3.61 -11.60 0.43
CA LEU A 138 -4.25 -10.83 1.50
C LEU A 138 -5.74 -11.21 1.65
N LEU A 139 -6.44 -11.47 0.55
CA LEU A 139 -7.84 -11.88 0.56
C LEU A 139 -8.00 -13.27 1.18
N ASP A 140 -7.14 -14.23 0.83
CA ASP A 140 -7.17 -15.59 1.36
C ASP A 140 -6.84 -15.65 2.87
N VAL A 141 -5.94 -14.78 3.36
CA VAL A 141 -5.65 -14.62 4.80
C VAL A 141 -6.86 -14.09 5.59
N LEU A 142 -7.65 -13.19 5.00
CA LEU A 142 -8.86 -12.64 5.61
C LEU A 142 -10.07 -13.59 5.45
N GLY A 143 -10.13 -14.32 4.33
CA GLY A 143 -11.15 -15.31 4.01
C GLY A 143 -12.57 -14.76 4.18
N GLY A 144 -13.32 -15.31 5.13
CA GLY A 144 -14.73 -14.96 5.37
C GLY A 144 -14.99 -13.54 5.91
N SER A 145 -14.00 -12.65 5.99
CA SER A 145 -14.18 -11.21 6.23
C SER A 145 -13.97 -10.32 5.00
N VAL A 146 -13.54 -10.88 3.87
CA VAL A 146 -13.53 -10.20 2.56
C VAL A 146 -14.95 -9.79 2.17
N LYS A 147 -15.08 -8.69 1.44
CA LYS A 147 -16.35 -8.08 1.02
C LYS A 147 -16.52 -8.25 -0.47
N GLU A 148 -17.75 -8.54 -0.88
CA GLU A 148 -18.19 -8.41 -2.27
C GLU A 148 -18.16 -6.92 -2.64
N GLU A 149 -17.76 -6.57 -3.87
CA GLU A 149 -17.88 -5.20 -4.36
C GLU A 149 -19.37 -4.78 -4.38
N GLU A 150 -19.68 -3.51 -4.11
CA GLU A 150 -21.08 -3.06 -4.05
C GLU A 150 -21.35 -1.75 -4.79
N VAL A 151 -22.41 -1.78 -5.59
CA VAL A 151 -23.00 -0.61 -6.23
C VAL A 151 -24.05 0.01 -5.30
N VAL A 152 -23.80 1.23 -4.80
CA VAL A 152 -24.76 1.99 -3.98
C VAL A 152 -25.60 2.96 -4.83
N GLU A 153 -26.71 3.46 -4.26
CA GLU A 153 -27.64 4.37 -4.96
C GLU A 153 -26.90 5.53 -5.63
N GLY A 154 -26.98 5.62 -6.96
CA GLY A 154 -26.45 6.74 -7.75
C GLY A 154 -24.98 6.67 -8.15
N MET A 155 -24.26 5.59 -7.81
CA MET A 155 -23.07 5.22 -8.55
C MET A 155 -23.40 4.99 -10.03
N GLN A 156 -22.43 5.23 -10.90
CA GLN A 156 -22.43 4.72 -12.26
C GLN A 156 -21.90 3.28 -12.21
N GLU A 157 -22.70 2.34 -12.71
CA GLU A 157 -22.25 0.99 -13.07
C GLU A 157 -21.17 1.12 -14.15
N GLU A 158 -20.17 0.25 -14.13
CA GLU A 158 -19.24 0.17 -15.25
C GLU A 158 -20.01 -0.31 -16.49
N ASP A 159 -19.74 0.31 -17.64
CA ASP A 159 -20.17 -0.27 -18.91
C ASP A 159 -19.36 -1.56 -19.07
N GLU A 160 -19.88 -2.69 -18.57
CA GLU A 160 -19.40 -4.03 -18.90
C GLU A 160 -19.20 -4.04 -20.41
N HIS A 161 -17.94 -4.07 -20.85
CA HIS A 161 -17.59 -4.29 -22.23
C HIS A 161 -17.81 -5.78 -22.50
N ASP A 162 -19.11 -6.12 -22.59
CA ASP A 162 -19.72 -7.28 -23.20
C ASP A 162 -18.71 -7.83 -24.20
N HIS A 163 -18.04 -8.91 -23.83
CA HIS A 163 -17.06 -9.53 -24.71
C HIS A 163 -17.77 -9.73 -26.04
N ASP A 164 -17.18 -9.23 -27.13
CA ASP A 164 -17.68 -9.48 -28.48
C ASP A 164 -17.71 -11.02 -28.68
N GLU A 165 -18.81 -11.66 -28.31
CA GLU A 165 -19.20 -12.95 -28.84
C GLU A 165 -19.32 -12.68 -30.34
N ASP A 166 -18.31 -13.13 -31.08
CA ASP A 166 -18.31 -13.27 -32.53
C ASP A 166 -19.47 -14.21 -32.92
N SER A 167 -20.70 -13.69 -32.85
CA SER A 167 -21.91 -14.24 -33.41
C SER A 167 -21.86 -14.05 -34.92
N ASP A 168 -20.89 -14.75 -35.53
CA ASP A 168 -20.82 -15.06 -36.94
C ASP A 168 -22.11 -15.83 -37.29
N HIS A 169 -23.15 -15.09 -37.69
CA HIS A 169 -24.43 -15.60 -38.16
C HIS A 169 -24.24 -16.36 -39.48
N ASP A 170 -23.83 -17.63 -39.40
CA ASP A 170 -23.99 -18.60 -40.49
C ASP A 170 -25.46 -19.07 -40.53
N GLU A 171 -26.18 -18.68 -41.60
CA GLU A 171 -27.55 -19.14 -41.86
C GLU A 171 -27.58 -20.64 -42.21
N ASP A 172 -28.03 -21.52 -41.30
CA ASP A 172 -28.94 -22.66 -41.58
C ASP A 172 -29.01 -23.66 -40.39
N THR A 173 -30.10 -23.67 -39.61
CA THR A 173 -30.94 -24.88 -39.38
C THR A 173 -32.18 -24.62 -38.52
N ASP A 174 -33.32 -25.20 -38.91
CA ASP A 174 -34.50 -25.35 -38.06
C ASP A 174 -34.19 -26.21 -36.82
N HIS A 175 -34.60 -25.81 -35.62
CA HIS A 175 -35.18 -26.71 -34.61
C HIS A 175 -35.88 -25.94 -33.45
N ASP A 176 -37.11 -26.35 -33.11
CA ASP A 176 -37.74 -26.04 -31.82
C ASP A 176 -36.97 -26.71 -30.67
N GLU A 177 -36.72 -26.02 -29.55
CA GLU A 177 -37.13 -26.46 -28.20
C GLU A 177 -36.99 -25.33 -27.15
N GLU A 178 -37.72 -25.45 -26.03
CA GLU A 178 -37.67 -24.49 -24.92
C GLU A 178 -36.37 -24.64 -24.12
N SER A 179 -35.49 -23.65 -24.17
CA SER A 179 -34.42 -23.48 -23.16
C SER A 179 -34.84 -22.41 -22.17
N GLY A 180 -34.88 -22.77 -20.89
CA GLY A 180 -35.11 -21.80 -19.82
C GLY A 180 -33.90 -20.89 -19.68
N HIS A 181 -34.16 -19.63 -19.30
CA HIS A 181 -33.12 -18.76 -18.79
C HIS A 181 -32.66 -19.32 -17.43
N GLU A 182 -31.64 -20.18 -17.44
CA GLU A 182 -30.72 -20.24 -16.31
C GLU A 182 -30.04 -18.87 -16.30
N HIS A 183 -30.29 -18.12 -15.24
CA HIS A 183 -29.44 -16.99 -14.91
C HIS A 183 -28.10 -17.60 -14.52
N GLU A 184 -27.04 -17.32 -15.27
CA GLU A 184 -25.72 -17.33 -14.66
C GLU A 184 -25.80 -16.35 -13.50
N GLU A 185 -25.61 -16.87 -12.28
CA GLU A 185 -25.28 -16.03 -11.15
C GLU A 185 -23.88 -15.53 -11.48
N GLY A 186 -23.77 -14.23 -11.80
CA GLY A 186 -22.50 -13.61 -12.17
C GLY A 186 -21.44 -13.91 -11.12
N GLU A 187 -20.18 -14.03 -11.56
CA GLU A 187 -19.10 -14.31 -10.63
C GLU A 187 -19.03 -13.19 -9.59
N VAL A 188 -18.73 -13.57 -8.34
CA VAL A 188 -18.82 -12.64 -7.22
C VAL A 188 -17.52 -11.86 -7.15
N GLU A 189 -17.54 -10.66 -7.74
CA GLU A 189 -16.45 -9.68 -7.67
C GLU A 189 -16.22 -9.28 -6.20
N TYR A 190 -14.96 -9.33 -5.74
CA TYR A 190 -14.59 -9.03 -4.36
C TYR A 190 -13.82 -7.71 -4.28
N ASP A 191 -14.19 -6.86 -3.32
CA ASP A 191 -13.49 -5.62 -3.05
C ASP A 191 -12.08 -5.91 -2.51
N GLU A 192 -11.09 -5.57 -3.32
CA GLU A 192 -9.67 -5.84 -3.09
C GLU A 192 -9.02 -4.93 -2.05
N HIS A 193 -9.69 -3.82 -1.66
CA HIS A 193 -9.11 -2.71 -0.89
C HIS A 193 -8.96 -3.00 0.62
N VAL A 194 -8.67 -4.26 0.95
CA VAL A 194 -8.57 -4.80 2.30
C VAL A 194 -7.59 -4.04 3.19
N TRP A 195 -6.56 -3.41 2.61
CA TRP A 195 -5.55 -2.64 3.34
C TRP A 195 -6.07 -1.31 3.91
N LEU A 196 -7.21 -0.79 3.45
CA LEU A 196 -7.79 0.45 3.98
C LEU A 196 -8.56 0.26 5.29
N SER A 197 -8.62 -0.97 5.82
CA SER A 197 -8.97 -1.25 7.21
C SER A 197 -7.72 -1.44 8.09
N LEU A 198 -7.64 -0.70 9.20
CA LEU A 198 -6.60 -0.86 10.23
C LEU A 198 -6.72 -2.20 10.97
N LYS A 199 -7.93 -2.77 11.01
CA LYS A 199 -8.22 -4.06 11.64
C LYS A 199 -7.76 -5.20 10.75
N ASN A 200 -8.01 -5.13 9.43
CA ASN A 200 -7.43 -6.04 8.44
C ASN A 200 -5.90 -5.94 8.44
N ALA A 201 -5.33 -4.73 8.36
CA ALA A 201 -3.88 -4.52 8.39
C ALA A 201 -3.22 -5.19 9.61
N SER A 202 -3.88 -5.17 10.78
CA SER A 202 -3.37 -5.85 11.98
C SER A 202 -3.32 -7.38 11.85
N VAL A 203 -4.27 -7.99 11.12
CA VAL A 203 -4.25 -9.43 10.79
C VAL A 203 -3.17 -9.75 9.76
N LEU A 204 -3.07 -8.94 8.71
CA LEU A 204 -2.11 -9.12 7.61
C LEU A 204 -0.66 -8.98 8.11
N VAL A 205 -0.36 -7.98 8.94
CA VAL A 205 0.96 -7.81 9.59
C VAL A 205 1.34 -9.02 10.45
N GLN A 206 0.38 -9.66 11.14
CA GLN A 206 0.66 -10.88 11.89
C GLN A 206 0.94 -12.08 10.96
N SER A 207 0.22 -12.21 9.85
CA SER A 207 0.48 -13.24 8.83
C SER A 207 1.87 -13.10 8.21
N ILE A 208 2.28 -11.87 7.89
CA ILE A 208 3.64 -11.54 7.41
C ILE A 208 4.70 -11.92 8.44
N ALA A 209 4.46 -11.64 9.73
CA ALA A 209 5.38 -12.05 10.80
C ALA A 209 5.49 -13.58 10.92
N ASP A 210 4.37 -14.31 10.89
CA ASP A 210 4.36 -15.77 11.00
C ASP A 210 5.06 -16.45 9.80
N ALA A 211 4.97 -15.86 8.60
CA ALA A 211 5.73 -16.27 7.42
C ALA A 211 7.24 -16.02 7.58
N LEU A 212 7.63 -14.82 8.04
CA LEU A 212 9.04 -14.49 8.29
C LEU A 212 9.64 -15.34 9.43
N GLU A 213 8.88 -15.67 10.49
CA GLU A 213 9.28 -16.63 11.53
C GLU A 213 9.55 -18.04 10.95
N THR A 214 8.91 -18.40 9.82
CA THR A 214 9.08 -19.69 9.13
C THR A 214 10.31 -19.71 8.21
N ILE A 215 10.60 -18.59 7.53
CA ILE A 215 11.72 -18.46 6.58
C ILE A 215 13.05 -18.23 7.33
N ASP A 216 13.08 -17.30 8.30
CA ASP A 216 14.25 -16.99 9.12
C ASP A 216 13.95 -17.21 10.62
N PRO A 217 13.98 -18.49 11.08
CA PRO A 217 13.68 -18.84 12.46
C PRO A 217 14.74 -18.36 13.48
N ASP A 218 15.94 -17.98 13.03
CA ASP A 218 16.97 -17.42 13.92
C ASP A 218 16.60 -15.98 14.36
N ASN A 219 15.75 -15.29 13.59
CA ASN A 219 15.25 -13.94 13.88
C ASN A 219 13.78 -13.87 14.33
N ALA A 220 13.11 -15.00 14.52
CA ALA A 220 11.68 -15.08 14.83
C ALA A 220 11.19 -14.19 16.00
N ASP A 221 11.90 -14.20 17.14
CA ASP A 221 11.56 -13.36 18.31
C ASP A 221 11.59 -11.85 17.98
N THR A 222 12.42 -11.43 17.02
CA THR A 222 12.51 -10.04 16.55
C THR A 222 11.29 -9.67 15.71
N TYR A 223 10.94 -10.49 14.71
CA TYR A 223 9.78 -10.25 13.84
C TYR A 223 8.49 -10.16 14.65
N LYS A 224 8.30 -11.09 15.60
CA LYS A 224 7.18 -11.09 16.54
C LYS A 224 7.07 -9.82 17.36
N THR A 225 8.21 -9.33 17.86
CA THR A 225 8.28 -8.11 18.68
C THR A 225 7.97 -6.86 17.86
N ASN A 226 8.51 -6.79 16.64
CA ASN A 226 8.28 -5.68 15.71
C ASN A 226 6.80 -5.65 15.27
N ALA A 227 6.26 -6.78 14.82
CA ALA A 227 4.86 -6.93 14.44
C ALA A 227 3.91 -6.53 15.57
N SER A 228 4.13 -7.02 16.79
CA SER A 228 3.33 -6.63 17.96
C SER A 228 3.40 -5.12 18.24
N THR A 229 4.55 -4.48 18.02
CA THR A 229 4.72 -3.03 18.23
C THR A 229 4.01 -2.21 17.15
N TYR A 230 4.01 -2.69 15.91
CA TYR A 230 3.30 -2.06 14.81
C TYR A 230 1.78 -2.23 14.96
N ILE A 231 1.31 -3.43 15.33
CA ILE A 231 -0.09 -3.74 15.62
C ILE A 231 -0.61 -2.88 16.79
N ASP A 232 0.17 -2.68 17.86
CA ASP A 232 -0.18 -1.73 18.93
C ASP A 232 -0.37 -0.29 18.40
N SER A 233 0.38 0.11 17.36
CA SER A 233 0.25 1.42 16.72
C SER A 233 -0.98 1.51 15.80
N LEU A 234 -1.28 0.45 15.04
CA LEU A 234 -2.51 0.31 14.25
C LEU A 234 -3.76 0.41 15.15
N ASN A 235 -3.81 -0.35 16.24
CA ASN A 235 -4.90 -0.33 17.22
C ASN A 235 -5.08 1.05 17.88
N ALA A 236 -3.97 1.77 18.13
CA ALA A 236 -4.02 3.14 18.66
C ALA A 236 -4.58 4.15 17.65
N LEU A 237 -4.37 3.92 16.35
CA LEU A 237 -4.94 4.73 15.28
C LEU A 237 -6.42 4.38 15.04
N ASP A 238 -6.79 3.09 15.04
CA ASP A 238 -8.17 2.59 14.97
C ASP A 238 -9.05 3.22 16.08
N THR A 239 -8.54 3.24 17.32
CA THR A 239 -9.20 3.94 18.44
C THR A 239 -9.44 5.43 18.14
N ARG A 240 -8.54 6.11 17.43
CA ARG A 240 -8.71 7.53 17.05
C ARG A 240 -9.73 7.72 15.92
N TYR A 241 -9.83 6.78 14.99
CA TYR A 241 -10.91 6.75 14.00
C TYR A 241 -12.27 6.58 14.69
N GLU A 242 -12.39 5.61 15.61
CA GLU A 242 -13.61 5.44 16.43
C GLU A 242 -13.96 6.74 17.19
N GLU A 243 -12.99 7.38 17.86
CA GLU A 243 -13.22 8.63 18.59
C GLU A 243 -13.67 9.79 17.69
N ALA A 244 -13.10 9.90 16.48
CA ALA A 244 -13.46 10.93 15.50
C ALA A 244 -14.89 10.73 14.97
N VAL A 245 -15.22 9.52 14.50
CA VAL A 245 -16.55 9.19 13.96
C VAL A 245 -17.64 9.30 15.04
N ASN A 246 -17.39 8.82 16.27
CA ASN A 246 -18.35 8.96 17.39
C ASN A 246 -18.57 10.43 17.82
N SER A 247 -17.68 11.35 17.45
CA SER A 247 -17.76 12.78 17.79
C SER A 247 -18.26 13.66 16.63
N ALA A 248 -18.53 13.06 15.47
CA ALA A 248 -18.85 13.76 14.23
C ALA A 248 -20.23 14.46 14.22
N THR A 249 -20.36 15.44 13.32
CA THR A 249 -21.65 16.05 12.96
C THR A 249 -22.40 15.22 11.92
N TYR A 250 -21.67 14.67 10.95
CA TYR A 250 -22.18 13.85 9.86
C TYR A 250 -21.72 12.40 10.03
N ASN A 251 -22.52 11.45 9.53
CA ASN A 251 -22.16 10.03 9.47
C ASN A 251 -22.02 9.51 8.03
N THR A 252 -21.93 10.44 7.05
CA THR A 252 -21.91 10.12 5.62
C THR A 252 -20.75 10.84 4.94
N VAL A 253 -20.01 10.12 4.09
CA VAL A 253 -19.03 10.69 3.15
C VAL A 253 -19.56 10.62 1.72
N LEU A 254 -19.09 11.51 0.84
CA LEU A 254 -19.46 11.47 -0.58
C LEU A 254 -18.24 11.70 -1.45
N PHE A 255 -17.93 10.72 -2.30
CA PHE A 255 -16.82 10.76 -3.24
C PHE A 255 -17.31 11.21 -4.62
N GLY A 256 -16.61 12.17 -5.22
CA GLY A 256 -16.75 12.56 -6.62
C GLY A 256 -15.76 11.81 -7.49
N ASP A 257 -15.64 10.51 -7.26
CA ASP A 257 -14.53 9.64 -7.67
C ASP A 257 -14.90 8.15 -7.48
N ARG A 258 -13.94 7.24 -7.71
CA ARG A 258 -13.97 5.83 -7.27
C ARG A 258 -14.12 5.70 -5.74
N PHE A 259 -14.43 4.49 -5.26
CA PHE A 259 -14.59 4.24 -3.82
C PHE A 259 -13.83 3.01 -3.27
N PRO A 260 -12.52 3.13 -3.03
CA PRO A 260 -11.72 2.06 -2.41
C PRO A 260 -11.90 1.96 -0.88
N PHE A 261 -12.73 2.80 -0.25
CA PHE A 261 -12.80 2.93 1.21
C PHE A 261 -13.87 2.05 1.88
N ARG A 262 -14.37 1.00 1.21
CA ARG A 262 -15.45 0.13 1.72
C ARG A 262 -15.16 -0.45 3.10
N TYR A 263 -14.02 -1.10 3.27
CA TYR A 263 -13.64 -1.69 4.55
C TYR A 263 -13.55 -0.65 5.69
N LEU A 264 -13.14 0.58 5.38
CA LEU A 264 -13.06 1.69 6.32
C LEU A 264 -14.45 2.16 6.77
N VAL A 265 -15.40 2.33 5.85
CA VAL A 265 -16.75 2.77 6.21
C VAL A 265 -17.54 1.69 6.94
N ASP A 266 -17.38 0.42 6.56
CA ASP A 266 -17.91 -0.74 7.29
C ASP A 266 -17.33 -0.80 8.72
N ASP A 267 -16.03 -0.54 8.89
CA ASP A 267 -15.34 -0.63 10.18
C ASP A 267 -15.82 0.37 11.23
N TYR A 268 -16.28 1.55 10.79
CA TYR A 268 -16.71 2.63 11.66
C TYR A 268 -18.22 2.97 11.55
N GLY A 269 -18.96 2.23 10.72
CA GLY A 269 -20.41 2.40 10.56
C GLY A 269 -20.81 3.71 9.88
N LEU A 270 -20.05 4.12 8.86
CA LEU A 270 -20.33 5.29 8.03
C LEU A 270 -21.19 4.90 6.82
N ASP A 271 -22.12 5.78 6.45
CA ASP A 271 -22.79 5.72 5.15
C ASP A 271 -21.88 6.34 4.08
N TYR A 272 -22.06 5.99 2.80
CA TYR A 272 -21.33 6.63 1.71
C TYR A 272 -22.14 6.74 0.41
N TYR A 273 -21.66 7.60 -0.48
CA TYR A 273 -22.03 7.68 -1.89
C TYR A 273 -20.77 7.94 -2.70
N ALA A 274 -20.69 7.44 -3.94
CA ALA A 274 -19.54 7.69 -4.82
C ALA A 274 -19.98 7.84 -6.28
N ALA A 275 -19.06 8.25 -7.16
CA ALA A 275 -19.32 8.31 -8.59
C ALA A 275 -19.22 6.93 -9.25
N PHE A 276 -18.25 6.12 -8.83
CA PHE A 276 -17.98 4.78 -9.33
C PHE A 276 -17.65 3.83 -8.17
N VAL A 277 -17.64 2.53 -8.46
CA VAL A 277 -17.13 1.48 -7.57
C VAL A 277 -15.61 1.63 -7.33
N GLY A 278 -14.99 0.73 -6.57
CA GLY A 278 -13.58 0.82 -6.16
C GLY A 278 -12.62 0.65 -7.34
N CYS A 279 -12.86 -0.37 -8.16
CA CYS A 279 -11.93 -0.81 -9.21
C CYS A 279 -12.01 0.00 -10.53
N SER A 280 -12.98 0.92 -10.65
CA SER A 280 -13.47 1.37 -11.96
C SER A 280 -12.49 2.15 -12.85
N ALA A 281 -12.35 1.72 -14.10
CA ALA A 281 -11.52 2.41 -15.09
C ALA A 281 -12.05 3.78 -15.57
N GLU A 282 -13.27 4.17 -15.15
CA GLU A 282 -13.97 5.33 -15.68
C GLU A 282 -13.35 6.70 -15.33
N THR A 283 -13.47 7.64 -16.27
CA THR A 283 -12.85 8.98 -16.15
C THR A 283 -13.80 10.15 -16.36
N GLU A 284 -15.07 9.89 -16.73
CA GLU A 284 -16.13 10.89 -16.84
C GLU A 284 -17.46 10.34 -16.31
N ALA A 285 -17.98 10.95 -15.24
CA ALA A 285 -19.28 10.56 -14.67
C ALA A 285 -20.46 11.09 -15.52
N SER A 286 -21.52 10.29 -15.62
CA SER A 286 -22.75 10.63 -16.34
C SER A 286 -23.44 11.87 -15.75
N PHE A 287 -24.26 12.53 -16.57
CA PHE A 287 -25.08 13.64 -16.09
C PHE A 287 -26.07 13.22 -14.98
N GLU A 288 -26.51 11.96 -14.97
CA GLU A 288 -27.41 11.42 -13.96
C GLU A 288 -26.69 11.26 -12.61
N THR A 289 -25.52 10.60 -12.61
CA THR A 289 -24.59 10.47 -11.47
C THR A 289 -24.24 11.83 -10.86
N ILE A 290 -23.78 12.78 -11.68
CA ILE A 290 -23.47 14.16 -11.24
C ILE A 290 -24.69 14.84 -10.59
N THR A 291 -25.86 14.71 -11.21
CA THR A 291 -27.10 15.36 -10.74
C THR A 291 -27.62 14.73 -9.45
N PHE A 292 -27.47 13.42 -9.30
CA PHE A 292 -27.82 12.69 -8.09
C PHE A 292 -26.87 13.08 -6.94
N LEU A 293 -25.56 13.01 -7.15
CA LEU A 293 -24.57 13.31 -6.12
C LEU A 293 -24.65 14.78 -5.66
N SER A 294 -24.87 15.74 -6.57
CA SER A 294 -25.04 17.14 -6.16
C SER A 294 -26.33 17.37 -5.34
N GLN A 295 -27.40 16.62 -5.65
CA GLN A 295 -28.62 16.62 -4.83
C GLN A 295 -28.42 15.95 -3.46
N LYS A 296 -27.63 14.88 -3.36
CA LYS A 296 -27.29 14.25 -2.07
C LYS A 296 -26.44 15.17 -1.18
N VAL A 297 -25.48 15.90 -1.74
CA VAL A 297 -24.74 16.95 -1.03
C VAL A 297 -25.68 18.01 -0.46
N ASP A 298 -26.64 18.51 -1.27
CA ASP A 298 -27.65 19.48 -0.82
C ASP A 298 -28.67 18.90 0.19
N GLU A 299 -29.09 17.64 0.03
CA GLU A 299 -30.07 16.96 0.88
C GLU A 299 -29.53 16.74 2.30
N LEU A 300 -28.30 16.23 2.39
CA LEU A 300 -27.63 15.90 3.64
C LEU A 300 -26.87 17.11 4.23
N GLY A 301 -26.63 18.14 3.42
CA GLY A 301 -25.89 19.35 3.82
C GLY A 301 -24.39 19.10 4.01
N LEU A 302 -23.81 18.18 3.23
CA LEU A 302 -22.42 17.74 3.42
C LEU A 302 -21.44 18.92 3.22
N PRO A 303 -20.40 19.05 4.07
CA PRO A 303 -19.45 20.16 4.01
C PRO A 303 -18.37 19.98 2.93
N ALA A 304 -18.22 18.76 2.40
CA ALA A 304 -17.18 18.38 1.46
C ALA A 304 -17.65 17.33 0.44
N VAL A 305 -16.94 17.28 -0.69
CA VAL A 305 -16.91 16.17 -1.65
C VAL A 305 -15.47 15.65 -1.67
N LEU A 306 -15.30 14.33 -1.61
CA LEU A 306 -13.98 13.70 -1.53
C LEU A 306 -13.50 13.19 -2.90
N THR A 307 -12.20 13.01 -3.06
CA THR A 307 -11.52 12.34 -4.19
C THR A 307 -10.52 11.32 -3.65
N ILE A 308 -10.04 10.43 -4.51
CA ILE A 308 -8.81 9.65 -4.25
C ILE A 308 -7.56 10.48 -4.61
N GLU A 309 -6.38 9.91 -4.42
CA GLU A 309 -5.12 10.58 -4.75
C GLU A 309 -4.99 10.89 -6.25
N GLY A 310 -4.49 12.08 -6.58
CA GLY A 310 -4.41 12.50 -7.97
C GLY A 310 -4.38 14.02 -8.13
N ASN A 311 -4.50 14.46 -9.39
CA ASN A 311 -4.59 15.88 -9.74
C ASN A 311 -5.85 16.21 -10.57
N ASP A 312 -6.66 15.20 -10.91
CA ASP A 312 -7.90 15.38 -11.66
C ASP A 312 -9.09 15.32 -10.70
N HIS A 313 -9.62 16.49 -10.36
CA HIS A 313 -10.80 16.59 -9.48
C HIS A 313 -12.05 17.01 -10.27
N ARG A 314 -12.07 16.85 -11.60
CA ARG A 314 -13.13 17.39 -12.47
C ARG A 314 -14.53 16.90 -12.09
N ILE A 315 -14.68 15.66 -11.65
CA ILE A 315 -15.98 15.09 -11.25
C ILE A 315 -16.46 15.74 -9.95
N ALA A 316 -15.63 15.77 -8.91
CA ALA A 316 -15.90 16.50 -7.67
C ALA A 316 -16.17 18.00 -7.89
N GLU A 317 -15.38 18.69 -8.71
CA GLU A 317 -15.61 20.10 -9.11
C GLU A 317 -16.97 20.29 -9.79
N THR A 318 -17.38 19.33 -10.62
CA THR A 318 -18.67 19.36 -11.32
C THR A 318 -19.83 19.09 -10.38
N ILE A 319 -19.69 18.16 -9.43
CA ILE A 319 -20.68 17.90 -8.37
C ILE A 319 -20.88 19.17 -7.54
N VAL A 320 -19.81 19.74 -6.98
CA VAL A 320 -19.87 20.98 -6.18
C VAL A 320 -20.48 22.12 -6.99
N GLY A 321 -20.10 22.28 -8.26
CA GLY A 321 -20.65 23.29 -9.16
C GLY A 321 -22.13 23.14 -9.50
N ASN A 322 -22.74 21.99 -9.24
CA ASN A 322 -24.18 21.71 -9.41
C ASN A 322 -24.96 21.62 -8.08
N THR A 323 -24.33 21.92 -6.94
CA THR A 323 -25.03 22.11 -5.65
C THR A 323 -25.71 23.49 -5.58
N SER A 324 -26.59 23.69 -4.61
CA SER A 324 -27.29 24.96 -4.39
C SER A 324 -26.40 26.08 -3.86
N SER A 325 -25.30 25.74 -3.16
CA SER A 325 -24.37 26.71 -2.58
C SER A 325 -23.05 26.86 -3.34
N GLY A 326 -22.49 25.76 -3.86
CA GLY A 326 -21.22 25.74 -4.59
C GLY A 326 -20.01 26.13 -3.74
N ASP A 327 -20.05 25.85 -2.43
CA ASP A 327 -19.05 26.27 -1.44
C ASP A 327 -18.48 25.13 -0.57
N GLN A 328 -18.84 23.88 -0.89
CA GLN A 328 -18.26 22.68 -0.31
C GLN A 328 -16.77 22.58 -0.61
N GLN A 329 -16.03 21.99 0.33
CA GLN A 329 -14.60 21.72 0.13
C GLN A 329 -14.42 20.50 -0.78
N ILE A 330 -13.41 20.53 -1.64
CA ILE A 330 -12.89 19.32 -2.26
C ILE A 330 -11.72 18.85 -1.39
N LEU A 331 -11.82 17.63 -0.88
CA LEU A 331 -10.83 17.00 -0.03
C LEU A 331 -10.35 15.71 -0.69
N THR A 332 -9.11 15.31 -0.43
CA THR A 332 -8.53 14.09 -1.00
C THR A 332 -8.19 13.12 0.13
N MET A 333 -8.69 11.89 0.06
CA MET A 333 -8.21 10.77 0.87
C MET A 333 -7.32 9.90 -0.01
N ASP A 334 -6.19 9.48 0.52
CA ASP A 334 -5.19 8.70 -0.20
C ASP A 334 -5.52 7.21 -0.05
N SER A 335 -5.80 6.54 -1.17
CA SER A 335 -6.13 5.11 -1.21
C SER A 335 -4.89 4.21 -1.13
N MET A 336 -3.69 4.81 -1.19
CA MET A 336 -2.37 4.18 -1.28
C MET A 336 -2.08 3.39 -2.56
N GLN A 337 -3.04 3.26 -3.50
CA GLN A 337 -2.86 2.56 -4.78
C GLN A 337 -1.67 3.13 -5.57
N SER A 338 -1.55 4.46 -5.63
CA SER A 338 -0.55 5.15 -6.46
C SER A 338 0.78 5.49 -5.74
N THR A 339 1.05 4.90 -4.57
CA THR A 339 2.23 5.27 -3.75
C THR A 339 3.54 4.83 -4.40
N THR A 340 4.47 5.75 -4.67
CA THR A 340 5.73 5.42 -5.35
C THR A 340 6.88 5.15 -4.38
N SER A 341 7.90 4.40 -4.83
CA SER A 341 9.19 4.24 -4.11
C SER A 341 9.82 5.58 -3.72
N LYS A 342 9.59 6.64 -4.51
CA LYS A 342 10.10 7.97 -4.22
C LYS A 342 9.35 8.64 -3.06
N ASP A 343 8.07 8.33 -2.86
CA ASP A 343 7.30 8.85 -1.73
C ASP A 343 7.73 8.15 -0.44
N VAL A 344 8.02 6.84 -0.51
CA VAL A 344 8.71 6.09 0.56
C VAL A 344 10.08 6.71 0.89
N GLU A 345 10.92 7.03 -0.11
CA GLU A 345 12.19 7.76 0.10
C GLU A 345 12.01 9.13 0.77
N ASN A 346 10.85 9.79 0.57
CA ASN A 346 10.51 11.07 1.20
C ASN A 346 9.88 10.90 2.60
N GLY A 347 9.66 9.67 3.06
CA GLY A 347 9.14 9.34 4.39
C GLY A 347 7.66 8.99 4.45
N ALA A 348 7.03 8.63 3.34
CA ALA A 348 5.71 8.00 3.37
C ALA A 348 5.78 6.64 4.07
N SER A 349 4.79 6.37 4.92
CA SER A 349 4.55 5.10 5.60
C SER A 349 3.05 4.83 5.63
N TYR A 350 2.62 3.57 5.73
CA TYR A 350 1.20 3.23 5.78
C TYR A 350 0.51 3.94 6.96
N LEU A 351 1.16 3.97 8.13
CA LEU A 351 0.66 4.69 9.31
C LEU A 351 0.51 6.20 9.06
N SER A 352 1.50 6.87 8.44
CA SER A 352 1.39 8.32 8.20
C SER A 352 0.27 8.67 7.22
N ILE A 353 0.06 7.85 6.19
CA ILE A 353 -1.03 8.07 5.23
C ILE A 353 -2.38 7.82 5.89
N MET A 354 -2.51 6.77 6.70
CA MET A 354 -3.72 6.52 7.48
C MET A 354 -3.97 7.59 8.58
N GLU A 355 -2.94 8.25 9.09
CA GLU A 355 -3.08 9.43 9.96
C GLU A 355 -3.56 10.67 9.20
N ASP A 356 -3.01 10.95 8.01
CA ASP A 356 -3.46 12.07 7.18
C ASP A 356 -4.90 11.86 6.68
N ASN A 357 -5.28 10.62 6.34
CA ASN A 357 -6.65 10.21 6.02
C ASN A 357 -7.63 10.44 7.18
N LEU A 358 -7.23 10.16 8.42
CA LEU A 358 -8.04 10.46 9.61
C LEU A 358 -8.28 11.96 9.73
N ASP A 359 -7.24 12.75 9.46
CA ASP A 359 -7.27 14.20 9.49
C ASP A 359 -8.20 14.76 8.40
N VAL A 360 -8.33 14.10 7.25
CA VAL A 360 -9.27 14.44 6.17
C VAL A 360 -10.69 14.01 6.51
N LEU A 361 -10.89 12.76 6.95
CA LEU A 361 -12.18 12.22 7.37
C LEU A 361 -12.81 13.08 8.48
N THR A 362 -12.01 13.49 9.47
CA THR A 362 -12.44 14.40 10.54
C THR A 362 -12.96 15.73 10.00
N LYS A 363 -12.36 16.28 8.93
CA LYS A 363 -12.82 17.52 8.28
C LYS A 363 -14.10 17.31 7.48
N ALA A 364 -14.24 16.17 6.79
CA ALA A 364 -15.43 15.82 6.03
C ALA A 364 -16.66 15.55 6.91
N LEU A 365 -16.44 15.05 8.13
CA LEU A 365 -17.50 14.70 9.09
C LEU A 365 -17.81 15.78 10.15
N SER A 366 -17.14 16.95 10.11
CA SER A 366 -17.31 18.08 11.07
C SER A 366 -18.37 19.10 10.65
#